data_AF-A0A1V9EMD7-F1
#
_entry.id   AF-A0A1V9EMD7-F1
#
_cell.length_a   1.000
_cell.length_b   1.000
_cell.length_c   1.000
_cell.angle_alpha   90.00
_cell.angle_beta   90.00
_cell.angle_gamma   90.00
#
_symmetry.space_group_name_H-M   'P 1'
#
loop_
_entity.id
_entity.type
_entity.pdbx_description
1 polymer ?
#
loop_
_entity_poly.entity_id
_entity_poly.type
_entity_poly.pdbx_seq_one_letter_code
_entity_poly.pdbx_strand_id
1 'polypeptide(L)'
;MCQYINVVLSADLKTEMIKPLFAKHGLGYNPFQNQFIFQQLKKNVQLVNTTTKQCDCGSIIGIESHPAGKGIQPKDIERLRRKGWSETKIKNWIADKTKTDFQAQDREKERIQWMVFLHEAINEYMIGMVGLYIHWYDNSIFDEEIIFKDKKKISLSELQVDTLGKLRYDILYEFIP
;
A
#
# COMPACT_ATOMS: atom_id res chain seq x y z
N MET A 1 3.99 -9.07 -11.72
CA MET A 1 3.12 -8.38 -10.75
C MET A 1 3.91 -8.00 -9.51
N CYS A 2 4.07 -6.71 -9.27
CA CYS A 2 4.58 -6.18 -8.00
C CYS A 2 3.55 -5.24 -7.39
N GLN A 3 3.39 -5.29 -6.07
CA GLN A 3 2.60 -4.31 -5.34
C GLN A 3 3.42 -3.04 -5.14
N TYR A 4 2.80 -1.91 -5.40
CA TYR A 4 3.31 -0.60 -4.99
C TYR A 4 2.26 0.18 -4.23
N ILE A 5 2.73 0.90 -3.21
CA ILE A 5 1.95 1.86 -2.45
C ILE A 5 2.32 3.24 -2.99
N ASN A 6 1.29 4.00 -3.35
CA ASN A 6 1.47 5.30 -3.96
C ASN A 6 0.69 6.34 -3.18
N VAL A 7 1.31 7.50 -3.03
CA VAL A 7 0.73 8.66 -2.35
C VAL A 7 0.40 9.74 -3.40
N VAL A 8 -0.74 10.38 -3.21
CA VAL A 8 -1.20 11.54 -3.98
C VAL A 8 -1.19 12.75 -3.05
N LEU A 9 -0.49 13.81 -3.44
CA LEU A 9 -0.41 15.05 -2.67
C LEU A 9 -0.81 16.25 -3.54
N SER A 10 -1.12 17.38 -2.92
CA SER A 10 -1.21 18.66 -3.65
C SER A 10 0.13 18.99 -4.30
N ALA A 11 0.12 19.44 -5.56
CA ALA A 11 1.33 19.86 -6.27
C ALA A 11 1.90 21.20 -5.74
N ASP A 12 1.13 21.96 -4.95
CA ASP A 12 1.61 23.20 -4.32
C ASP A 12 2.60 22.94 -3.17
N LEU A 13 2.64 21.71 -2.67
CA LEU A 13 3.54 21.32 -1.60
C LEU A 13 4.96 21.18 -2.15
N LYS A 14 5.90 21.93 -1.55
CA LYS A 14 7.30 21.94 -1.97
C LYS A 14 7.99 20.62 -1.62
N THR A 15 8.69 20.05 -2.59
CA THR A 15 9.50 18.82 -2.41
C THR A 15 10.46 18.91 -1.22
N GLU A 16 11.08 20.06 -0.99
CA GLU A 16 12.02 20.30 0.12
C GLU A 16 11.37 20.13 1.50
N MET A 17 10.06 20.36 1.60
CA MET A 17 9.29 20.19 2.84
C MET A 17 8.82 18.75 3.02
N ILE A 18 8.38 18.11 1.93
CA ILE A 18 7.76 16.79 2.01
C ILE A 18 8.80 15.65 2.04
N LYS A 19 9.86 15.75 1.24
CA LYS A 19 10.86 14.67 1.12
C LYS A 19 11.48 14.29 2.48
N PRO A 20 11.83 15.24 3.37
CA PRO A 20 12.30 14.91 4.72
C PRO A 20 11.26 14.16 5.57
N LEU A 21 9.97 14.48 5.43
CA LEU A 21 8.89 13.78 6.13
C LEU A 21 8.83 12.30 5.71
N PHE A 22 8.87 12.01 4.42
CA PHE A 22 8.92 10.63 3.93
C PHE A 22 10.16 9.90 4.45
N ALA A 23 11.33 10.53 4.35
CA ALA A 23 12.59 9.95 4.81
C ALA A 23 12.60 9.67 6.33
N LYS A 24 12.06 10.59 7.15
CA LYS A 24 11.90 10.43 8.61
C LYS A 24 11.13 9.16 8.96
N HIS A 25 10.11 8.85 8.17
CA HIS A 25 9.30 7.65 8.33
C HIS A 25 9.78 6.48 7.49
N GLY A 26 11.02 6.46 6.98
CA GLY A 26 11.54 5.33 6.21
C GLY A 26 10.78 5.03 4.91
N LEU A 27 10.02 5.99 4.38
CA LEU A 27 9.30 5.90 3.11
C LEU A 27 10.13 6.51 1.97
N GLY A 28 9.98 5.94 0.79
CA GLY A 28 10.56 6.48 -0.44
C GLY A 28 9.83 7.74 -0.88
N TYR A 29 10.55 8.67 -1.48
CA TYR A 29 9.96 9.82 -2.17
C TYR A 29 10.40 9.76 -3.63
N ASN A 30 9.64 9.03 -4.43
CA ASN A 30 9.91 8.85 -5.86
C ASN A 30 8.76 9.45 -6.68
N PRO A 31 8.80 10.76 -6.99
CA PRO A 31 7.79 11.38 -7.84
C PRO A 31 7.73 10.72 -9.21
N PHE A 32 6.52 10.54 -9.73
CA PHE A 32 6.32 9.98 -11.06
C PHE A 32 5.10 10.61 -11.75
N GLN A 33 4.95 10.30 -13.03
CA GLN A 33 3.84 10.74 -13.85
C GLN A 33 3.15 9.52 -14.45
N ASN A 34 1.82 9.52 -14.40
CA ASN A 34 1.00 8.52 -15.07
C ASN A 34 -0.26 9.22 -15.59
N GLN A 35 -0.40 9.26 -16.91
CA GLN A 35 -1.47 10.02 -17.57
C GLN A 35 -2.87 9.52 -17.22
N PHE A 36 -3.04 8.21 -17.06
CA PHE A 36 -4.33 7.59 -16.75
C PHE A 36 -4.80 8.00 -15.36
N ILE A 37 -3.87 8.04 -14.40
CA ILE A 37 -4.17 8.53 -13.05
C ILE A 37 -4.51 10.02 -13.08
N PHE A 38 -3.71 10.86 -13.76
CA PHE A 38 -3.98 12.30 -13.79
C PHE A 38 -5.32 12.67 -14.41
N GLN A 39 -5.80 11.92 -15.42
CA GLN A 39 -7.12 12.12 -16.02
C GLN A 39 -8.27 11.90 -15.01
N GLN A 40 -8.04 11.11 -13.97
CA GLN A 40 -9.04 10.82 -12.94
C GLN A 40 -8.95 11.73 -11.73
N LEU A 41 -7.84 12.46 -11.54
CA LEU A 41 -7.61 13.33 -10.40
C LEU A 41 -7.91 14.79 -10.73
N LYS A 42 -8.09 15.62 -9.69
CA LYS A 42 -8.18 17.07 -9.90
C LYS A 42 -6.85 17.58 -10.49
N LYS A 43 -6.93 18.66 -11.27
CA LYS A 43 -5.74 19.39 -11.71
C LYS A 43 -4.93 19.81 -10.47
N ASN A 44 -3.60 19.75 -10.56
CA ASN A 44 -2.64 20.16 -9.52
C ASN A 44 -2.37 19.13 -8.40
N VAL A 45 -2.10 17.88 -8.77
CA VAL A 45 -1.62 16.84 -7.84
C VAL A 45 -0.25 16.33 -8.24
N GLN A 46 0.51 15.84 -7.28
CA GLN A 46 1.76 15.11 -7.50
C GLN A 46 1.60 13.65 -7.03
N LEU A 47 2.13 12.71 -7.81
CA LEU A 47 2.15 11.29 -7.49
C LEU A 47 3.53 10.92 -6.97
N VAL A 48 3.56 10.20 -5.85
CA VAL A 48 4.79 9.76 -5.20
C VAL A 48 4.70 8.26 -4.96
N ASN A 49 5.62 7.50 -5.52
CA ASN A 49 5.80 6.11 -5.16
C ASN A 49 6.63 6.00 -3.89
N THR A 50 6.15 5.23 -2.91
CA THR A 50 6.73 5.23 -1.56
C THR A 50 7.73 4.12 -1.30
N THR A 51 8.06 3.31 -2.30
CA THR A 51 8.95 2.17 -2.09
C THR A 51 10.39 2.64 -1.86
N THR A 52 11.07 2.04 -0.88
CA THR A 52 12.52 2.18 -0.67
C THR A 52 13.30 0.98 -1.20
N LYS A 53 12.59 -0.05 -1.67
CA LYS A 53 13.13 -1.32 -2.14
C LYS A 53 12.71 -1.56 -3.59
N GLN A 54 12.70 -2.82 -4.02
CA GLN A 54 12.22 -3.19 -5.35
C GLN A 54 10.68 -3.11 -5.47
N CYS A 55 9.93 -3.44 -4.41
CA CYS A 55 8.46 -3.36 -4.35
C CYS A 55 7.95 -3.42 -2.90
N ASP A 56 6.65 -3.17 -2.72
CA ASP A 56 5.95 -3.18 -1.43
C ASP A 56 5.17 -4.49 -1.20
N CYS A 57 5.54 -5.56 -1.91
CA CYS A 57 4.94 -6.88 -1.76
C CYS A 57 5.06 -7.39 -0.31
N GLY A 58 3.93 -7.80 0.26
CA GLY A 58 3.87 -8.32 1.64
C GLY A 58 3.72 -7.24 2.71
N SER A 59 3.60 -5.97 2.30
CA SER A 59 3.23 -4.84 3.16
C SER A 59 1.92 -5.12 3.92
N ILE A 60 1.80 -4.53 5.11
CA ILE A 60 0.55 -4.50 5.86
C ILE A 60 -0.55 -3.71 5.13
N ILE A 61 -0.19 -2.76 4.28
CA ILE A 61 -1.12 -1.89 3.57
C ILE A 61 -1.93 -2.72 2.55
N GLY A 62 -3.23 -2.83 2.80
CA GLY A 62 -4.20 -3.59 2.00
C GLY A 62 -4.06 -5.11 2.08
N ILE A 63 -3.32 -5.64 3.05
CA ILE A 63 -3.03 -7.06 3.14
C ILE A 63 -4.29 -7.94 3.23
N GLU A 64 -5.32 -7.50 3.95
CA GLU A 64 -6.56 -8.26 4.14
C GLU A 64 -7.42 -8.29 2.88
N SER A 65 -7.24 -7.30 2.00
CA SER A 65 -7.90 -7.22 0.70
C SER A 65 -7.24 -8.14 -0.33
N HIS A 66 -6.00 -8.59 -0.09
CA HIS A 66 -5.34 -9.52 -0.98
C HIS A 66 -5.76 -10.97 -0.68
N PRO A 67 -6.09 -11.80 -1.70
CA PRO A 67 -6.41 -13.21 -1.49
C PRO A 67 -5.31 -13.99 -0.76
N ALA A 68 -4.04 -13.58 -0.95
CA ALA A 68 -2.90 -14.21 -0.31
C ALA A 68 -2.62 -13.73 1.14
N GLY A 69 -3.28 -12.66 1.59
CA GLY A 69 -3.22 -12.16 2.98
C GLY A 69 -4.25 -12.80 3.90
N LYS A 70 -5.26 -13.47 3.34
CA LYS A 70 -5.99 -14.52 4.06
C LYS A 70 -4.99 -15.64 4.33
N GLY A 71 -4.66 -15.89 5.59
CA GLY A 71 -3.80 -17.00 5.98
C GLY A 71 -4.24 -18.32 5.34
N ILE A 72 -3.35 -19.32 5.31
CA ILE A 72 -3.57 -20.60 4.60
C ILE A 72 -4.97 -21.13 4.91
N GLN A 73 -5.84 -21.17 3.91
CA GLN A 73 -7.19 -21.71 4.07
C GLN A 73 -7.16 -23.22 3.78
N PRO A 74 -8.03 -24.03 4.42
CA PRO A 74 -8.14 -25.46 4.11
C PRO A 74 -8.36 -25.74 2.61
N LYS A 75 -9.08 -24.86 1.92
CA LYS A 75 -9.30 -24.91 0.46
C LYS A 75 -8.02 -24.73 -0.38
N ASP A 76 -7.01 -24.03 0.13
CA ASP A 76 -5.74 -23.82 -0.57
C ASP A 76 -4.91 -25.11 -0.61
N ILE A 77 -4.88 -25.83 0.52
CA ILE A 77 -4.23 -27.15 0.64
C ILE A 77 -4.92 -28.14 -0.31
N GLU A 78 -6.25 -28.17 -0.30
CA GLU A 78 -7.04 -29.04 -1.17
C GLU A 78 -6.82 -28.75 -2.66
N ARG A 79 -6.73 -27.47 -3.02
CA ARG A 79 -6.38 -27.06 -4.40
C ARG A 79 -4.99 -27.53 -4.81
N LEU A 80 -3.99 -27.45 -3.92
CA LEU A 80 -2.63 -27.89 -4.22
C LEU A 80 -2.56 -29.42 -4.37
N ARG A 81 -3.31 -30.18 -3.56
CA ARG A 81 -3.48 -31.63 -3.73
C ARG A 81 -4.07 -31.98 -5.09
N ARG A 82 -5.14 -31.29 -5.51
CA ARG A 82 -5.75 -31.48 -6.84
C ARG A 82 -4.81 -31.16 -8.00
N LYS A 83 -3.84 -30.27 -7.78
CA LYS A 83 -2.76 -29.96 -8.74
C LYS A 83 -1.63 -31.00 -8.74
N GLY A 84 -1.76 -32.10 -8.00
CA GLY A 84 -0.76 -33.17 -7.93
C GLY A 84 0.49 -32.79 -7.15
N TRP A 85 0.43 -31.78 -6.27
CA TRP A 85 1.57 -31.47 -5.41
C TRP A 85 1.75 -32.58 -4.38
N SER A 86 3.00 -32.99 -4.15
CA SER A 86 3.32 -33.92 -3.07
C SER A 86 3.11 -33.26 -1.72
N GLU A 87 2.80 -34.05 -0.69
CA GLU A 87 2.65 -33.54 0.68
C GLU A 87 3.91 -32.80 1.16
N THR A 88 5.10 -33.19 0.70
CA THR A 88 6.35 -32.46 0.97
C THR A 88 6.38 -31.07 0.33
N LYS A 89 5.90 -30.93 -0.92
CA LYS A 89 5.80 -29.61 -1.59
C LYS A 89 4.75 -28.72 -0.92
N ILE A 90 3.63 -29.31 -0.50
CA ILE A 90 2.58 -28.61 0.24
C ILE A 90 3.13 -28.16 1.60
N LYS A 91 3.81 -29.03 2.34
CA LYS A 91 4.42 -28.70 3.64
C LYS A 91 5.47 -27.60 3.52
N ASN A 92 6.32 -27.62 2.49
CA ASN A 92 7.30 -26.56 2.26
C ASN A 92 6.62 -25.24 1.88
N TRP A 93 5.58 -25.28 1.05
CA TRP A 93 4.78 -24.10 0.71
C TRP A 93 4.05 -23.50 1.93
N ILE A 94 3.51 -24.36 2.81
CA ILE A 94 2.96 -23.96 4.11
C ILE A 94 4.06 -23.32 4.96
N ALA A 95 5.22 -23.96 5.08
CA ALA A 95 6.35 -23.48 5.88
C ALA A 95 6.87 -22.11 5.41
N ASP A 96 6.95 -21.91 4.09
CA ASP A 96 7.30 -20.63 3.49
C ASP A 96 6.22 -19.57 3.75
N LYS A 97 4.95 -19.97 3.77
CA LYS A 97 3.81 -19.12 4.15
C LYS A 97 3.73 -18.84 5.65
N THR A 98 4.25 -19.72 6.52
CA THR A 98 4.23 -19.62 7.99
C THR A 98 5.54 -19.12 8.60
N LYS A 99 6.46 -18.53 7.83
CA LYS A 99 7.51 -17.63 8.36
C LYS A 99 6.90 -16.31 8.92
N THR A 100 5.79 -16.43 9.62
CA THR A 100 4.79 -15.39 9.91
C THR A 100 5.11 -14.52 11.11
N ASP A 101 5.93 -14.97 12.07
CA ASP A 101 6.17 -14.19 13.30
C ASP A 101 7.11 -13.00 13.09
N PHE A 102 8.20 -13.20 12.34
CA PHE A 102 9.05 -12.08 11.90
C PHE A 102 8.28 -11.11 11.00
N GLN A 103 7.45 -11.64 10.09
CA GLN A 103 6.61 -10.82 9.22
C GLN A 103 5.50 -10.07 9.97
N ALA A 104 4.95 -10.63 11.05
CA ALA A 104 3.91 -9.97 11.85
C ALA A 104 4.47 -8.78 12.62
N GLN A 105 5.64 -8.92 13.25
CA GLN A 105 6.31 -7.81 13.91
C GLN A 105 6.71 -6.71 12.94
N ASP A 106 7.26 -7.06 11.78
CA ASP A 106 7.64 -6.07 10.77
C ASP A 106 6.42 -5.36 10.16
N ARG A 107 5.30 -6.08 9.97
CA ARG A 107 4.03 -5.46 9.55
C ARG A 107 3.44 -4.54 10.60
N GLU A 108 3.58 -4.86 11.89
CA GLU A 108 3.10 -3.98 12.94
C GLU A 108 3.96 -2.70 13.03
N LYS A 109 5.28 -2.82 12.89
CA LYS A 109 6.16 -1.65 12.76
C LYS A 109 5.78 -0.79 11.56
N GLU A 110 5.56 -1.42 10.40
CA GLU A 110 5.13 -0.72 9.18
C GLU A 110 3.77 -0.03 9.38
N ARG A 111 2.83 -0.68 10.07
CA ARG A 111 1.52 -0.09 10.39
C ARG A 111 1.69 1.18 11.22
N ILE A 112 2.46 1.10 12.30
CA ILE A 112 2.75 2.24 13.18
C ILE A 112 3.43 3.35 12.38
N GLN A 113 4.44 3.01 11.58
CA GLN A 113 5.14 3.94 10.69
C GLN A 113 4.18 4.70 9.77
N TRP A 114 3.25 4.01 9.10
CA TRP A 114 2.25 4.66 8.25
C TRP A 114 1.25 5.51 9.03
N MET A 115 0.78 5.05 10.19
CA MET A 115 -0.13 5.83 11.02
C MET A 115 0.52 7.13 11.50
N VAL A 116 1.76 7.06 12.00
CA VAL A 116 2.52 8.24 12.43
C VAL A 116 2.79 9.16 11.25
N PHE A 117 3.18 8.62 10.08
CA PHE A 117 3.35 9.42 8.87
C PHE A 117 2.07 10.19 8.51
N LEU A 118 0.90 9.53 8.47
CA LEU A 118 -0.37 10.18 8.14
C LEU A 118 -0.72 11.27 9.17
N HIS A 119 -0.52 10.98 10.46
CA HIS A 119 -0.76 11.96 11.52
C HIS A 119 0.15 13.19 11.41
N GLU A 120 1.46 12.98 11.26
CA GLU A 120 2.40 14.09 11.12
C GLU A 120 2.17 14.88 9.84
N ALA A 121 1.92 14.20 8.71
CA ALA A 121 1.64 14.83 7.43
C ALA A 121 0.47 15.82 7.54
N ILE A 122 -0.64 15.37 8.12
CA ILE A 122 -1.88 16.14 8.17
C ILE A 122 -1.84 17.19 9.28
N ASN A 123 -1.41 16.82 10.50
CA ASN A 123 -1.53 17.68 11.67
C ASN A 123 -0.31 18.57 11.91
N GLU A 124 0.91 18.11 11.62
CA GLU A 124 2.14 18.87 11.89
C GLU A 124 2.60 19.63 10.65
N TYR A 125 2.53 18.98 9.48
CA TYR A 125 2.89 19.59 8.20
C TYR A 125 1.71 20.28 7.52
N MET A 126 0.53 20.28 8.16
CA MET A 126 -0.69 20.94 7.69
C MET A 126 -1.08 20.55 6.26
N ILE A 127 -0.77 19.31 5.85
CA ILE A 127 -1.14 18.79 4.54
C ILE A 127 -2.65 18.50 4.57
N GLY A 128 -3.42 19.35 3.89
CA GLY A 128 -4.89 19.27 3.95
C GLY A 128 -5.51 17.98 3.41
N MET A 129 -4.75 17.18 2.64
CA MET A 129 -5.15 15.84 2.20
C MET A 129 -3.94 15.00 1.80
N VAL A 130 -3.89 13.75 2.25
CA VAL A 130 -2.96 12.72 1.78
C VAL A 130 -3.76 11.61 1.13
N GLY A 131 -3.61 11.45 -0.19
CA GLY A 131 -4.22 10.36 -0.93
C GLY A 131 -3.32 9.12 -0.90
N LEU A 132 -3.89 7.94 -0.71
CA LEU A 132 -3.18 6.66 -0.72
C LEU A 132 -3.92 5.68 -1.63
N TYR A 133 -3.21 5.01 -2.51
CA TYR A 133 -3.74 3.88 -3.25
C TYR A 133 -2.70 2.79 -3.43
N ILE A 134 -3.19 1.58 -3.67
CA ILE A 134 -2.38 0.39 -3.83
C ILE A 134 -2.76 -0.24 -5.16
N HIS A 135 -1.76 -0.61 -5.95
CA HIS A 135 -1.98 -1.26 -7.24
C HIS A 135 -0.95 -2.38 -7.46
N TRP A 136 -1.39 -3.42 -8.16
CA TRP A 136 -0.53 -4.50 -8.63
C TRP A 136 -0.13 -4.21 -10.07
N TYR A 137 1.11 -3.80 -10.25
CA TYR A 137 1.63 -3.44 -11.55
C TYR A 137 2.12 -4.67 -12.30
N ASP A 138 1.60 -4.86 -13.50
CA ASP A 138 2.13 -5.80 -14.50
C ASP A 138 3.30 -5.21 -15.28
N ASN A 139 3.34 -3.89 -15.38
CA ASN A 139 4.27 -3.14 -16.22
C ASN A 139 4.91 -1.97 -15.44
N SER A 140 5.46 -1.02 -16.21
CA SER A 140 6.00 0.24 -15.73
C SER A 140 4.96 1.08 -14.97
N ILE A 141 5.36 1.68 -13.84
CA ILE A 141 4.49 2.59 -13.09
C ILE A 141 4.09 3.85 -13.87
N PHE A 142 4.85 4.18 -14.92
CA PHE A 142 4.65 5.37 -15.75
C PHE A 142 3.54 5.20 -16.78
N ASP A 143 3.37 3.99 -17.31
CA ASP A 143 2.59 3.75 -18.54
C ASP A 143 1.43 2.78 -18.35
N GLU A 144 1.36 2.09 -17.21
CA GLU A 144 0.27 1.17 -16.91
C GLU A 144 -1.06 1.92 -16.74
N GLU A 145 -2.09 1.42 -17.40
CA GLU A 145 -3.44 1.95 -17.29
C GLU A 145 -4.05 1.56 -15.94
N ILE A 146 -4.21 2.55 -15.07
CA ILE A 146 -4.80 2.39 -13.75
C ILE A 146 -6.13 3.12 -13.74
N ILE A 147 -7.21 2.40 -13.44
CA ILE A 147 -8.55 2.97 -13.27
C ILE A 147 -8.96 2.78 -11.82
N PHE A 148 -9.20 3.88 -11.11
CA PHE A 148 -9.73 3.83 -9.76
C PHE A 148 -11.16 3.30 -9.77
N LYS A 149 -11.38 2.23 -9.02
CA LYS A 149 -12.70 1.62 -8.82
C LYS A 149 -13.60 2.46 -7.94
N ASP A 150 -13.00 3.26 -7.05
CA ASP A 150 -13.71 4.08 -6.08
C ASP A 150 -12.77 5.16 -5.50
N LYS A 151 -13.35 6.17 -4.84
CA LYS A 151 -12.64 7.16 -4.04
C LYS A 151 -13.32 7.31 -2.68
N LYS A 152 -12.54 7.18 -1.61
CA LYS A 152 -13.07 7.22 -0.24
C LYS A 152 -12.31 8.23 0.59
N LYS A 153 -13.04 9.00 1.39
CA LYS A 153 -12.46 9.88 2.39
C LYS A 153 -12.41 9.17 3.73
N ILE A 154 -11.31 9.31 4.44
CA ILE A 154 -11.14 8.82 5.81
C ILE A 154 -10.68 10.01 6.64
N SER A 155 -11.51 10.39 7.62
CA SER A 155 -11.09 11.35 8.63
C SER A 155 -9.97 10.74 9.47
N LEU A 156 -8.92 11.50 9.73
CA LEU A 156 -7.80 11.04 10.54
C LEU A 156 -8.23 10.72 11.98
N SER A 157 -9.28 11.40 12.48
CA SER A 157 -9.88 11.08 13.79
C SER A 157 -10.66 9.75 13.81
N GLU A 158 -11.05 9.22 12.64
CA GLU A 158 -11.75 7.94 12.49
C GLU A 158 -10.79 6.80 12.10
N LEU A 159 -9.49 7.08 11.94
CA LEU A 159 -8.51 6.10 11.51
C LEU A 159 -8.26 5.05 12.60
N GLN A 160 -8.87 3.88 12.43
CA GLN A 160 -8.64 2.72 13.30
C GLN A 160 -7.36 1.98 12.91
N VAL A 161 -6.75 1.30 13.89
CA VAL A 161 -5.48 0.56 13.74
C VAL A 161 -5.52 -0.45 12.58
N ASP A 162 -6.65 -1.10 12.35
CA ASP A 162 -6.85 -2.12 11.31
C ASP A 162 -7.21 -1.54 9.93
N THR A 163 -7.56 -0.26 9.84
CA THR A 163 -8.00 0.41 8.60
C THR A 163 -6.99 0.22 7.46
N LEU A 164 -5.70 0.42 7.75
CA LEU A 164 -4.64 0.30 6.75
C LEU A 164 -4.54 -1.12 6.16
N GLY A 165 -4.81 -2.15 6.96
CA GLY A 165 -4.85 -3.55 6.52
C GLY A 165 -6.01 -3.86 5.57
N LYS A 166 -7.11 -3.11 5.72
CA LYS A 166 -8.39 -3.29 5.00
C LYS A 166 -8.51 -2.44 3.73
N LEU A 167 -7.51 -1.61 3.41
CA LEU A 167 -7.51 -0.83 2.18
C LEU A 167 -7.59 -1.77 0.97
N ARG A 168 -8.43 -1.43 0.00
CA ARG A 168 -8.62 -2.24 -1.20
C ARG A 168 -7.78 -1.69 -2.35
N TYR A 169 -7.32 -2.60 -3.21
CA TYR A 169 -6.60 -2.24 -4.43
C TYR A 169 -7.46 -1.40 -5.37
N ASP A 170 -6.81 -0.49 -6.07
CA ASP A 170 -7.40 0.42 -7.06
C ASP A 170 -8.48 1.34 -6.47
N ILE A 171 -8.48 1.57 -5.16
CA ILE A 171 -9.27 2.60 -4.50
C ILE A 171 -8.33 3.70 -4.02
N LEU A 172 -8.68 4.94 -4.31
CA LEU A 172 -8.00 6.10 -3.74
C LEU A 172 -8.63 6.44 -2.39
N TYR A 173 -7.84 6.33 -1.33
CA TYR A 173 -8.22 6.75 0.02
C TYR A 173 -7.63 8.12 0.33
N GLU A 174 -8.47 9.14 0.47
CA GLU A 174 -8.10 10.50 0.83
C GLU A 174 -8.19 10.67 2.35
N PHE A 175 -7.04 10.67 3.02
CA PHE A 175 -6.95 11.00 4.44
C PHE A 175 -7.00 12.50 4.62
N ILE A 176 -7.90 12.97 5.47
CA ILE A 176 -8.17 14.38 5.74
C ILE A 176 -8.12 14.65 7.26
N PRO A 177 -7.88 15.90 7.70
CA PRO A 177 -7.92 16.27 9.12
C PRO A 177 -9.17 15.78 9.86
#